data_AF-A0A7V8V6P3-F1
#
_entry.id   AF-A0A7V8V6P3-F1
#
_cell.length_a   1.000
_cell.length_b   1.000
_cell.length_c   1.000
_cell.angle_alpha   90.00
_cell.angle_beta   90.00
_cell.angle_gamma   90.00
#
_symmetry.space_group_name_H-M   'P 1'
#
loop_
_entity.id
_entity.type
_entity.pdbx_description
1 polymer ?
#
loop_
_entity_poly.entity_id
_entity_poly.type
_entity_poly.pdbx_seq_one_letter_code
_entity_poly.pdbx_strand_id
1 'polypeptide(L)'
;MLRGSLLSILLVALTTHVATAQSEPRPMPVSGSTTTGSDTSLQWRNPGAAVPSSTVRPAAYASDPPTSPPAENVSKSGSLLKVTSGLKELPNGAGQVWRDYDLTPYTSRVTTTAKPEQAIIDWILRETGTDVWFGDPLGMLSANKSTLRVYHTPEMQEVVTDVVTKFVDSQAEVKKLGVRLVTVKSPNWRRLAYRMMQPVSVKTPGIEAWLMSKENAAVLLSELRQRSDFQEHHAADLLIHNGQSSTISMLQPRSFVRGVRATQTSPGYELQTDQIEEGFSMEVSPLLTPDDRMIDSVLKCSVDQIEKFVTVDVDVPTAGTQRQAVDIQIPQMVSWRLHERFRWPSDQVLLISCGVVARPQSGISSAAQIPSLSSFIPTGPPRADGLMFVEFKGAAKTGAGAPVPTAQPNAVDSRGRY
;
A
#
# COMPACT_ATOMS: atom_id res chain seq x y z
N MET A 1 18.55 61.03 -45.50
CA MET A 1 19.61 60.94 -44.47
C MET A 1 19.46 59.56 -43.81
N LEU A 2 19.90 58.49 -44.47
CA LEU A 2 21.23 57.85 -44.40
C LEU A 2 21.49 57.03 -43.12
N ARG A 3 21.56 55.71 -43.31
CA ARG A 3 22.39 54.65 -42.65
C ARG A 3 22.09 54.37 -41.16
N GLY A 4 22.01 53.13 -40.66
CA GLY A 4 22.52 51.84 -41.13
C GLY A 4 23.66 51.35 -40.21
N SER A 5 23.42 50.32 -39.39
CA SER A 5 24.40 49.39 -38.76
C SER A 5 23.58 48.36 -37.95
N LEU A 6 23.43 47.07 -38.25
CA LEU A 6 24.32 45.96 -38.60
C LEU A 6 25.38 45.61 -37.53
N LEU A 7 25.20 44.39 -37.00
CA LEU A 7 26.14 43.40 -36.44
C LEU A 7 26.96 43.76 -35.18
N SER A 8 26.81 42.96 -34.13
CA SER A 8 27.83 41.94 -33.79
C SER A 8 27.35 40.94 -32.74
N ILE A 9 27.61 39.68 -33.08
CA ILE A 9 27.46 38.45 -32.31
C ILE A 9 28.58 38.38 -31.28
N LEU A 10 28.27 38.05 -30.02
CA LEU A 10 29.25 37.37 -29.16
C LEU A 10 28.54 36.35 -28.27
N LEU A 11 28.68 35.10 -28.69
CA LEU A 11 28.37 33.89 -27.96
C LEU A 11 29.52 33.65 -26.97
N VAL A 12 29.26 33.75 -25.66
CA VAL A 12 30.21 33.27 -24.63
C VAL A 12 29.60 32.05 -23.98
N ALA A 13 30.02 30.89 -24.49
CA ALA A 13 29.83 29.61 -23.84
C ALA A 13 30.90 29.46 -22.75
N LEU A 14 30.50 29.53 -21.47
CA LEU A 14 31.33 29.01 -20.38
C LEU A 14 30.94 27.54 -20.15
N THR A 15 31.74 26.66 -20.72
CA THR A 15 31.76 25.22 -20.43
C THR A 15 32.51 24.99 -19.13
N THR A 16 31.80 24.71 -18.03
CA THR A 16 32.40 24.10 -16.85
C THR A 16 32.36 22.58 -16.99
N HIS A 17 33.52 21.99 -17.25
CA HIS A 17 33.76 20.55 -17.18
C HIS A 17 33.58 20.06 -15.74
N VAL A 18 32.57 19.22 -15.49
CA VAL A 18 32.54 18.34 -14.32
C VAL A 18 32.89 16.94 -14.81
N ALA A 19 34.03 16.45 -14.32
CA ALA A 19 34.58 15.15 -14.64
C ALA A 19 33.63 14.02 -14.22
N THR A 20 33.21 13.23 -15.20
CA THR A 20 32.61 11.92 -15.01
C THR A 20 33.70 10.94 -14.59
N ALA A 21 33.72 10.54 -13.32
CA ALA A 21 34.45 9.36 -12.89
C ALA A 21 33.65 8.11 -13.32
N GLN A 22 34.01 7.56 -14.48
CA GLN A 22 33.63 6.20 -14.88
C GLN A 22 34.33 5.20 -13.95
N SER A 23 33.56 4.49 -13.12
CA SER A 23 34.04 3.29 -12.45
C SER A 23 33.92 2.12 -13.42
N GLU A 24 34.99 1.87 -14.15
CA GLU A 24 35.17 0.65 -14.95
C GLU A 24 35.54 -0.53 -14.02
N PRO A 25 34.94 -1.72 -14.17
CA PRO A 25 35.25 -2.86 -13.32
C PRO A 25 36.64 -3.41 -13.63
N ARG A 26 37.49 -3.53 -12.61
CA ARG A 26 38.80 -4.21 -12.70
C ARG A 26 38.63 -5.69 -13.06
N PRO A 27 39.42 -6.22 -14.01
CA PRO A 27 39.53 -7.65 -14.23
C PRO A 27 40.32 -8.30 -13.08
N MET A 28 39.77 -9.36 -12.50
CA MET A 28 40.47 -10.22 -11.54
C MET A 28 41.43 -11.17 -12.28
N PRO A 29 42.61 -11.48 -11.71
CA PRO A 29 43.58 -12.36 -12.34
C PRO A 29 43.14 -13.82 -12.29
N VAL A 30 43.32 -14.49 -13.42
CA VAL A 30 43.28 -15.94 -13.55
C VAL A 30 44.54 -16.51 -12.90
N SER A 31 44.36 -17.42 -11.94
CA SER A 31 45.39 -18.39 -11.57
C SER A 31 44.70 -19.71 -11.32
N GLY A 32 44.96 -20.66 -12.23
CA GLY A 32 44.51 -22.03 -12.11
C GLY A 32 45.41 -22.80 -11.15
N SER A 33 44.80 -23.69 -10.37
CA SER A 33 45.39 -24.98 -10.05
C SER A 33 44.27 -26.02 -9.91
N THR A 34 44.54 -27.13 -10.57
CA THR A 34 43.72 -28.29 -10.89
C THR A 34 43.35 -29.11 -9.66
N THR A 35 42.09 -29.53 -9.49
CA THR A 35 41.73 -30.93 -9.15
C THR A 35 40.22 -31.22 -9.29
N THR A 36 39.89 -32.03 -10.31
CA THR A 36 38.89 -33.14 -10.36
C THR A 36 37.49 -32.99 -9.75
N GLY A 37 36.45 -33.13 -10.59
CA GLY A 37 35.18 -33.74 -10.16
C GLY A 37 33.90 -33.32 -10.89
N SER A 38 33.71 -33.81 -12.13
CA SER A 38 32.44 -34.13 -12.82
C SER A 38 31.23 -33.19 -12.78
N ASP A 39 30.89 -32.69 -13.97
CA ASP A 39 29.67 -31.99 -14.40
C ASP A 39 28.35 -32.62 -13.93
N THR A 40 27.43 -31.78 -13.45
CA THR A 40 25.97 -31.97 -13.68
C THR A 40 25.29 -30.62 -13.82
N SER A 41 25.01 -30.24 -15.06
CA SER A 41 24.22 -29.07 -15.43
C SER A 41 22.74 -29.33 -15.14
N LEU A 42 22.15 -28.48 -14.30
CA LEU A 42 20.69 -28.37 -14.14
C LEU A 42 20.12 -27.58 -15.32
N GLN A 43 19.81 -28.29 -16.40
CA GLN A 43 19.03 -27.77 -17.53
C GLN A 43 17.53 -27.79 -17.19
N TRP A 44 16.90 -26.63 -17.37
CA TRP A 44 15.44 -26.42 -17.29
C TRP A 44 14.69 -27.32 -18.29
N ARG A 45 13.71 -28.09 -17.81
CA ARG A 45 12.88 -29.01 -18.62
C ARG A 45 11.82 -28.26 -19.42
N ASN A 46 11.74 -28.63 -20.71
CA ASN A 46 10.68 -28.25 -21.65
C ASN A 46 9.45 -29.17 -21.45
N PRO A 47 8.21 -28.65 -21.33
CA PRO A 47 7.01 -29.47 -21.16
C PRO A 47 6.51 -29.96 -22.52
N GLY A 48 6.99 -31.12 -22.96
CA GLY A 48 6.54 -31.70 -24.25
C GLY A 48 7.10 -33.07 -24.62
N ALA A 49 7.66 -33.83 -23.68
CA ALA A 49 8.22 -35.15 -23.98
C ALA A 49 7.36 -36.26 -23.35
N ALA A 50 6.78 -37.08 -24.23
CA ALA A 50 5.97 -38.25 -23.92
C ALA A 50 6.77 -39.32 -23.12
N VAL A 51 6.07 -39.98 -22.20
CA VAL A 51 6.60 -41.06 -21.36
C VAL A 51 6.45 -42.39 -22.12
N PRO A 52 7.50 -43.20 -22.32
CA PRO A 52 7.35 -44.51 -22.92
C PRO A 52 6.85 -45.54 -21.89
N SER A 53 5.73 -46.17 -22.25
CA SER A 53 5.11 -47.32 -21.58
C SER A 53 6.03 -48.53 -21.57
N SER A 54 6.20 -49.18 -20.42
CA SER A 54 6.78 -50.52 -20.31
C SER A 54 5.69 -51.59 -20.19
N THR A 55 5.71 -52.50 -21.15
CA THR A 55 4.84 -53.67 -21.29
C THR A 55 5.36 -54.83 -20.44
N VAL A 56 4.53 -55.48 -19.62
CA VAL A 56 4.73 -56.89 -19.21
C VAL A 56 3.38 -57.62 -19.20
N ARG A 57 3.43 -58.88 -19.69
CA ARG A 57 2.38 -59.80 -20.17
C ARG A 57 1.43 -60.38 -19.09
N PRO A 58 0.26 -60.92 -19.51
CA PRO A 58 -0.76 -61.48 -18.63
C PRO A 58 -0.57 -63.00 -18.39
N ALA A 59 -1.05 -63.49 -17.24
CA ALA A 59 -1.26 -64.92 -16.98
C ALA A 59 -2.73 -65.19 -16.63
N ALA A 60 -3.23 -66.31 -17.14
CA ALA A 60 -4.63 -66.64 -17.34
C ALA A 60 -5.31 -67.38 -16.17
N TYR A 61 -6.62 -67.54 -16.35
CA TYR A 61 -7.70 -68.02 -15.47
C TYR A 61 -7.67 -69.50 -15.01
N ALA A 62 -8.31 -69.71 -13.83
CA ALA A 62 -9.19 -70.81 -13.35
C ALA A 62 -8.82 -71.22 -11.90
N SER A 63 -9.68 -71.46 -10.90
CA SER A 63 -11.14 -71.67 -10.79
C SER A 63 -11.60 -71.67 -9.29
N ASP A 64 -12.67 -70.91 -8.96
CA ASP A 64 -13.71 -70.86 -7.89
C ASP A 64 -13.91 -71.97 -6.78
N PRO A 65 -14.79 -71.81 -5.72
CA PRO A 65 -15.46 -70.64 -5.05
C PRO A 65 -15.60 -70.77 -3.46
N PRO A 66 -16.64 -70.27 -2.73
CA PRO A 66 -16.67 -69.00 -1.96
C PRO A 66 -17.07 -69.13 -0.45
N THR A 67 -16.84 -68.12 0.41
CA THR A 67 -17.75 -67.86 1.57
C THR A 67 -17.66 -66.44 2.15
N SER A 68 -18.84 -65.80 2.23
CA SER A 68 -19.25 -64.68 3.10
C SER A 68 -19.15 -63.23 2.57
N PRO A 69 -20.22 -62.42 2.72
CA PRO A 69 -20.27 -61.03 2.24
C PRO A 69 -19.44 -60.09 3.13
N PRO A 70 -18.77 -59.05 2.57
CA PRO A 70 -18.16 -58.03 3.38
C PRO A 70 -19.25 -57.12 3.95
N ALA A 71 -19.35 -57.09 5.29
CA ALA A 71 -19.98 -55.98 5.97
C ALA A 71 -19.25 -54.69 5.59
N GLU A 72 -20.01 -53.68 5.17
CA GLU A 72 -19.53 -52.31 5.01
C GLU A 72 -18.97 -51.80 6.34
N ASN A 73 -17.69 -52.06 6.58
CA ASN A 73 -16.92 -51.23 7.49
C ASN A 73 -16.59 -49.96 6.72
N VAL A 74 -17.41 -48.92 6.97
CA VAL A 74 -17.06 -47.54 6.69
C VAL A 74 -15.75 -47.26 7.44
N SER A 75 -14.63 -47.45 6.75
CA SER A 75 -13.31 -47.02 7.19
C SER A 75 -13.36 -45.52 7.41
N LYS A 76 -13.60 -45.11 8.66
CA LYS A 76 -13.32 -43.74 9.10
C LYS A 76 -11.83 -43.50 8.86
N SER A 77 -11.52 -42.62 7.91
CA SER A 77 -10.18 -42.15 7.61
C SER A 77 -9.41 -41.87 8.90
N GLY A 78 -8.26 -42.52 9.04
CA GLY A 78 -7.36 -42.36 10.17
C GLY A 78 -6.87 -40.92 10.26
N SER A 79 -7.40 -40.18 11.22
CA SER A 79 -6.81 -38.93 11.65
C SER A 79 -5.55 -39.24 12.46
N LEU A 80 -4.39 -38.79 11.98
CA LEU A 80 -3.11 -38.86 12.72
C LEU A 80 -3.08 -37.91 13.93
N LEU A 81 -4.15 -37.14 14.17
CA LEU A 81 -4.25 -36.19 15.28
C LEU A 81 -4.42 -36.95 16.60
N LYS A 82 -3.37 -36.93 17.42
CA LYS A 82 -3.41 -37.45 18.80
C LYS A 82 -3.74 -36.31 19.75
N VAL A 83 -4.98 -36.23 20.21
CA VAL A 83 -5.37 -35.33 21.30
C VAL A 83 -4.85 -35.91 22.61
N THR A 84 -3.77 -35.35 23.14
CA THR A 84 -3.05 -35.90 24.30
C THR A 84 -3.65 -35.49 25.64
N SER A 85 -4.35 -34.36 25.73
CA SER A 85 -5.07 -33.91 26.94
C SER A 85 -6.04 -32.77 26.61
N GLY A 86 -7.18 -32.71 27.29
CA GLY A 86 -8.03 -31.51 27.36
C GLY A 86 -7.77 -30.77 28.66
N LEU A 87 -7.34 -29.51 28.61
CA LEU A 87 -7.01 -28.73 29.81
C LEU A 87 -8.26 -28.39 30.62
N LYS A 88 -8.22 -28.64 31.94
CA LYS A 88 -9.22 -28.13 32.90
C LYS A 88 -8.92 -26.69 33.34
N GLU A 89 -7.66 -26.27 33.33
CA GLU A 89 -7.17 -24.93 33.72
C GLU A 89 -6.13 -24.45 32.70
N LEU A 90 -6.03 -23.14 32.46
CA LEU A 90 -5.12 -22.59 31.45
C LEU A 90 -3.64 -22.71 31.90
N PRO A 91 -2.70 -23.02 30.98
CA PRO A 91 -1.28 -23.13 31.32
C PRO A 91 -0.70 -21.78 31.76
N ASN A 92 -0.23 -21.69 33.00
CA ASN A 92 0.28 -20.46 33.64
C ASN A 92 1.78 -20.51 33.98
N GLY A 93 2.55 -21.38 33.34
CA GLY A 93 3.97 -21.62 33.66
C GLY A 93 4.87 -20.40 33.54
N ALA A 94 4.46 -19.36 32.80
CA ALA A 94 5.16 -18.08 32.68
C ALA A 94 4.53 -16.97 33.54
N GLY A 95 3.69 -17.30 34.52
CA GLY A 95 2.98 -16.32 35.34
C GLY A 95 1.83 -15.62 34.61
N GLN A 96 1.28 -16.24 33.56
CA GLN A 96 0.19 -15.66 32.78
C GLN A 96 -1.08 -15.49 33.64
N VAL A 97 -1.71 -14.33 33.50
CA VAL A 97 -2.93 -13.96 34.21
C VAL A 97 -4.05 -13.66 33.22
N TRP A 98 -5.27 -14.03 33.62
CA TRP A 98 -6.49 -13.68 32.89
C TRP A 98 -7.01 -12.32 33.37
N ARG A 99 -7.28 -11.40 32.44
CA ARG A 99 -7.89 -10.10 32.72
C ARG A 99 -9.00 -9.79 31.73
N ASP A 100 -10.07 -9.21 32.26
CA ASP A 100 -11.20 -8.68 31.50
C ASP A 100 -11.17 -7.15 31.59
N TYR A 101 -11.23 -6.47 30.45
CA TYR A 101 -11.32 -5.02 30.35
C TYR A 101 -12.69 -4.63 29.79
N ASP A 102 -13.34 -3.65 30.41
CA ASP A 102 -14.62 -3.11 29.92
C ASP A 102 -14.40 -2.17 28.73
N LEU A 103 -14.95 -2.55 27.57
CA LEU A 103 -14.91 -1.76 26.34
C LEU A 103 -16.20 -0.96 26.10
N THR A 104 -17.24 -1.19 26.90
CA THR A 104 -18.57 -0.59 26.74
C THR A 104 -18.52 0.94 26.63
N PRO A 105 -17.70 1.68 27.40
CA PRO A 105 -17.63 3.12 27.25
C PRO A 105 -17.24 3.55 25.84
N TYR A 106 -16.33 2.84 25.19
CA TYR A 106 -15.84 3.17 23.85
C TYR A 106 -16.78 2.67 22.74
N THR A 107 -17.19 1.40 22.78
CA THR A 107 -17.97 0.77 21.70
C THR A 107 -19.39 1.30 21.61
N SER A 108 -19.97 1.79 22.71
CA SER A 108 -21.27 2.47 22.71
C SER A 108 -21.22 3.83 21.99
N ARG A 109 -20.05 4.48 21.94
CA ARG A 109 -19.84 5.78 21.27
C ARG A 109 -19.58 5.64 19.77
N VAL A 110 -18.87 4.58 19.36
CA VAL A 110 -18.53 4.34 17.95
C VAL A 110 -19.64 3.53 17.28
N THR A 111 -20.68 4.21 16.83
CA THR A 111 -21.83 3.59 16.14
C THR A 111 -21.65 3.50 14.63
N THR A 112 -20.65 4.18 14.07
CA THR A 112 -20.38 4.25 12.62
C THR A 112 -19.73 2.98 12.08
N THR A 113 -19.17 2.14 12.95
CA THR A 113 -18.40 0.94 12.59
C THR A 113 -19.08 -0.30 13.15
N ALA A 114 -19.18 -1.37 12.36
CA ALA A 114 -19.87 -2.60 12.78
C ALA A 114 -19.18 -3.35 13.94
N LYS A 115 -17.83 -3.33 13.95
CA LYS A 115 -16.95 -4.00 14.93
C LYS A 115 -15.89 -3.02 15.47
N PRO A 116 -16.28 -2.02 16.28
CA PRO A 116 -15.34 -1.02 16.81
C PRO A 116 -14.24 -1.63 17.68
N GLU A 117 -14.50 -2.78 18.32
CA GLU A 117 -13.55 -3.52 19.15
C GLU A 117 -12.34 -4.06 18.36
N GLN A 118 -12.47 -4.26 17.05
CA GLN A 118 -11.37 -4.73 16.21
C GLN A 118 -10.20 -3.73 16.21
N ALA A 119 -10.50 -2.43 16.25
CA ALA A 119 -9.47 -1.41 16.31
C ALA A 119 -8.57 -1.58 17.55
N ILE A 120 -9.14 -1.96 18.70
CA ILE A 120 -8.38 -2.18 19.93
C ILE A 120 -7.44 -3.37 19.76
N ILE A 121 -7.93 -4.49 19.19
CA ILE A 121 -7.11 -5.66 18.88
C ILE A 121 -5.96 -5.27 17.96
N ASP A 122 -6.26 -4.57 16.86
CA ASP A 122 -5.25 -4.19 15.87
C ASP A 122 -4.17 -3.30 16.50
N TRP A 123 -4.55 -2.38 17.37
CA TRP A 123 -3.60 -1.52 18.09
C TRP A 123 -2.76 -2.27 19.12
N ILE A 124 -3.34 -3.26 19.82
CA ILE A 124 -2.60 -4.15 20.71
C ILE A 124 -1.56 -4.92 19.90
N LEU A 125 -1.97 -5.60 18.84
CA LEU A 125 -1.06 -6.38 17.98
C LEU A 125 0.05 -5.52 17.36
N ARG A 126 -0.23 -4.24 17.06
CA ARG A 126 0.77 -3.28 16.57
C ARG A 126 1.79 -2.85 17.63
N GLU A 127 1.39 -2.78 18.89
CA GLU A 127 2.28 -2.39 20.00
C GLU A 127 3.13 -3.56 20.47
N THR A 128 2.51 -4.74 20.58
CA THR A 128 3.12 -5.92 21.17
C THR A 128 3.79 -6.84 20.15
N GLY A 129 3.46 -6.67 18.87
CA GLY A 129 3.74 -7.64 17.82
C GLY A 129 2.72 -8.77 17.79
N THR A 130 2.64 -9.47 16.67
CA THR A 130 1.75 -10.62 16.48
C THR A 130 2.31 -11.88 17.13
N ASP A 131 3.62 -12.09 17.05
CA ASP A 131 4.27 -13.35 17.42
C ASP A 131 4.09 -13.72 18.90
N VAL A 132 4.06 -12.73 19.79
CA VAL A 132 3.87 -12.93 21.24
C VAL A 132 2.50 -13.54 21.59
N TRP A 133 1.50 -13.39 20.73
CA TRP A 133 0.15 -13.92 20.96
C TRP A 133 -0.04 -15.35 20.44
N PHE A 134 0.83 -15.82 19.56
CA PHE A 134 0.72 -17.14 18.91
C PHE A 134 1.93 -18.05 19.19
N GLY A 135 2.89 -17.58 19.99
CA GLY A 135 4.07 -18.33 20.41
C GLY A 135 4.01 -18.79 21.87
N ASP A 136 5.20 -19.07 22.42
CA ASP A 136 5.40 -19.38 23.83
C ASP A 136 5.84 -18.09 24.57
N PRO A 137 5.23 -17.74 25.73
CA PRO A 137 4.17 -18.47 26.43
C PRO A 137 2.79 -18.26 25.79
N LEU A 138 1.85 -19.20 26.01
CA LEU A 138 0.49 -19.13 25.46
C LEU A 138 -0.18 -17.76 25.73
N GLY A 139 -0.46 -17.04 24.65
CA GLY A 139 -1.25 -15.81 24.66
C GLY A 139 -2.69 -16.06 24.21
N MET A 140 -3.64 -15.32 24.79
CA MET A 140 -4.98 -15.21 24.20
C MET A 140 -5.46 -13.77 24.23
N LEU A 141 -6.01 -13.33 23.10
CA LEU A 141 -6.58 -12.02 22.90
C LEU A 141 -7.94 -12.18 22.21
N SER A 142 -9.01 -11.79 22.88
CA SER A 142 -10.37 -11.87 22.31
C SER A 142 -11.21 -10.69 22.77
N ALA A 143 -11.82 -9.98 21.84
CA ALA A 143 -12.71 -8.87 22.14
C ALA A 143 -14.12 -9.14 21.62
N ASN A 144 -15.11 -8.63 22.35
CA ASN A 144 -16.45 -8.40 21.85
C ASN A 144 -16.83 -6.94 22.11
N LYS A 145 -18.09 -6.56 21.87
CA LYS A 145 -18.53 -5.17 22.04
C LYS A 145 -18.41 -4.64 23.48
N SER A 146 -18.46 -5.47 24.51
CA SER A 146 -18.43 -5.02 25.91
C SER A 146 -17.11 -5.32 26.60
N THR A 147 -16.36 -6.33 26.17
CA THR A 147 -15.28 -6.89 26.96
C THR A 147 -14.11 -7.34 26.09
N LEU A 148 -12.91 -6.94 26.48
CA LEU A 148 -11.65 -7.50 26.00
C LEU A 148 -11.14 -8.49 27.04
N ARG A 149 -10.90 -9.73 26.61
CA ARG A 149 -10.35 -10.82 27.42
C ARG A 149 -8.92 -11.07 27.00
N VAL A 150 -8.02 -11.03 27.97
CA VAL A 150 -6.57 -11.13 27.74
C VAL A 150 -5.97 -12.13 28.70
N TYR A 151 -5.27 -13.11 28.14
CA TYR A 151 -4.44 -14.05 28.89
C TYR A 151 -2.99 -13.90 28.47
N HIS A 152 -2.16 -13.33 29.33
CA HIS A 152 -0.73 -13.14 29.08
C HIS A 152 0.03 -12.84 30.38
N THR A 153 1.37 -12.76 30.31
CA THR A 153 2.26 -12.30 31.40
C THR A 153 1.88 -10.89 31.92
N PRO A 154 2.25 -10.56 33.17
CA PRO A 154 1.96 -9.25 33.75
C PRO A 154 2.52 -8.06 32.96
N GLU A 155 3.73 -8.16 32.38
CA GLU A 155 4.30 -7.04 31.60
C GLU A 155 3.46 -6.74 30.35
N MET A 156 2.98 -7.78 29.67
CA MET A 156 2.12 -7.60 28.50
C MET A 156 0.76 -7.00 28.88
N GLN A 157 0.25 -7.37 30.05
CA GLN A 157 -1.00 -6.81 30.55
C GLN A 157 -0.89 -5.30 30.82
N GLU A 158 0.28 -4.80 31.23
CA GLU A 158 0.52 -3.35 31.37
C GLU A 158 0.42 -2.65 30.01
N VAL A 159 1.09 -3.19 28.98
CA VAL A 159 1.02 -2.63 27.61
C VAL A 159 -0.41 -2.62 27.07
N VAL A 160 -1.15 -3.72 27.27
CA VAL A 160 -2.56 -3.78 26.87
C VAL A 160 -3.41 -2.78 27.64
N THR A 161 -3.19 -2.64 28.95
CA THR A 161 -3.88 -1.64 29.78
C THR A 161 -3.66 -0.23 29.23
N ASP A 162 -2.42 0.12 28.87
CA ASP A 162 -2.08 1.43 28.30
C ASP A 162 -2.80 1.68 26.97
N VAL A 163 -2.91 0.67 26.10
CA VAL A 163 -3.65 0.78 24.84
C VAL A 163 -5.14 0.97 25.11
N VAL A 164 -5.75 0.10 25.91
CA VAL A 164 -7.20 0.15 26.21
C VAL A 164 -7.58 1.48 26.86
N THR A 165 -6.75 1.99 27.76
CA THR A 165 -6.95 3.29 28.41
C THR A 165 -7.07 4.42 27.39
N LYS A 166 -6.24 4.44 26.33
CA LYS A 166 -6.33 5.43 25.25
C LYS A 166 -7.66 5.39 24.48
N PHE A 167 -8.34 4.24 24.45
CA PHE A 167 -9.66 4.12 23.83
C PHE A 167 -10.80 4.53 24.77
N VAL A 168 -10.75 4.02 25.99
CA VAL A 168 -11.83 4.17 26.98
C VAL A 168 -11.84 5.56 27.60
N ASP A 169 -10.66 6.07 28.00
CA ASP A 169 -10.51 7.35 28.71
C ASP A 169 -10.33 8.54 27.79
N SER A 170 -10.20 8.32 26.47
CA SER A 170 -10.25 9.42 25.53
C SER A 170 -11.57 10.16 25.66
N GLN A 171 -11.48 11.48 25.89
CA GLN A 171 -12.64 12.36 26.04
C GLN A 171 -13.64 12.12 24.90
N ALA A 172 -14.93 12.11 25.22
CA ALA A 172 -16.02 11.77 24.29
C ALA A 172 -16.20 12.76 23.11
N GLU A 173 -15.26 13.68 22.91
CA GLU A 173 -15.30 14.66 21.84
C GLU A 173 -14.67 14.07 20.57
N VAL A 174 -15.42 14.10 19.47
CA VAL A 174 -14.89 13.84 18.13
C VAL A 174 -13.76 14.83 17.91
N LYS A 175 -12.62 14.39 17.38
CA LYS A 175 -11.47 15.30 17.16
C LYS A 175 -11.28 15.57 15.68
N LYS A 176 -10.57 16.65 15.36
CA LYS A 176 -10.27 17.05 13.98
C LYS A 176 -8.80 16.82 13.67
N LEU A 177 -8.54 16.03 12.63
CA LEU A 177 -7.22 15.86 12.04
C LEU A 177 -7.23 16.50 10.64
N GLY A 178 -6.40 17.54 10.46
CA GLY A 178 -6.19 18.14 9.15
C GLY A 178 -5.18 17.31 8.37
N VAL A 179 -5.55 16.84 7.18
CA VAL A 179 -4.63 16.19 6.25
C VAL A 179 -4.61 16.93 4.94
N ARG A 180 -3.41 17.29 4.47
CA ARG A 180 -3.20 17.95 3.18
C ARG A 180 -2.18 17.20 2.35
N LEU A 181 -2.56 16.89 1.12
CA LEU A 181 -1.70 16.26 0.12
C LEU A 181 -1.40 17.27 -0.98
N VAL A 182 -0.12 17.55 -1.19
CA VAL A 182 0.36 18.49 -2.19
C VAL A 182 1.48 17.86 -3.02
N THR A 183 1.68 18.37 -4.22
CA THR A 183 2.83 18.01 -5.07
C THR A 183 3.56 19.25 -5.53
N VAL A 184 4.89 19.16 -5.59
CA VAL A 184 5.77 20.23 -6.07
C VAL A 184 6.74 19.62 -7.07
N LYS A 185 6.87 20.19 -8.27
CA LYS A 185 7.74 19.57 -9.31
C LYS A 185 9.20 19.52 -8.88
N SER A 186 9.70 20.58 -8.26
CA SER A 186 11.09 20.63 -7.79
C SER A 186 11.22 20.37 -6.28
N PRO A 187 12.07 19.42 -5.85
CA PRO A 187 12.31 19.11 -4.44
C PRO A 187 13.11 20.19 -3.68
N ASN A 188 13.47 21.29 -4.35
CA ASN A 188 14.28 22.37 -3.79
C ASN A 188 13.59 23.15 -2.65
N TRP A 189 12.28 22.94 -2.41
CA TRP A 189 11.56 23.49 -1.25
C TRP A 189 12.25 23.11 0.08
N ARG A 190 12.91 21.94 0.13
CA ARG A 190 13.68 21.49 1.30
C ARG A 190 14.76 22.50 1.70
N ARG A 191 15.37 23.21 0.75
CA ARG A 191 16.45 24.18 1.06
C ARG A 191 15.98 25.30 1.98
N LEU A 192 14.73 25.73 1.83
CA LEU A 192 14.11 26.77 2.65
C LEU A 192 13.58 26.18 3.96
N ALA A 193 12.96 25.00 3.89
CA ALA A 193 12.32 24.35 5.02
C ALA A 193 13.29 23.68 6.01
N TYR A 194 14.53 23.34 5.60
CA TYR A 194 15.39 22.44 6.39
C TYR A 194 15.65 22.92 7.82
N ARG A 195 15.76 24.24 8.03
CA ARG A 195 16.04 24.82 9.36
C ARG A 195 14.84 24.85 10.30
N MET A 196 13.62 24.69 9.78
CA MET A 196 12.37 24.75 10.54
C MET A 196 11.76 23.35 10.77
N MET A 197 12.48 22.30 10.40
CA MET A 197 12.06 20.89 10.43
C MET A 197 12.95 20.06 11.35
N GLN A 198 12.34 19.19 12.15
CA GLN A 198 13.04 18.22 12.98
C GLN A 198 12.85 16.82 12.39
N PRO A 199 13.92 16.09 12.01
CA PRO A 199 13.79 14.80 11.34
C PRO A 199 13.16 13.73 12.25
N VAL A 200 12.32 12.90 11.66
CA VAL A 200 11.71 11.71 12.28
C VAL A 200 12.23 10.47 11.57
N SER A 201 12.55 9.43 12.35
CA SER A 201 12.96 8.15 11.79
C SER A 201 11.81 7.48 11.04
N VAL A 202 12.07 7.07 9.79
CA VAL A 202 11.14 6.31 8.94
C VAL A 202 11.80 4.99 8.56
N LYS A 203 11.04 3.89 8.50
CA LYS A 203 11.58 2.56 8.15
C LYS A 203 11.53 2.31 6.65
N THR A 204 10.58 2.92 5.95
CA THR A 204 10.34 2.75 4.53
C THR A 204 11.39 3.51 3.71
N PRO A 205 12.15 2.84 2.84
CA PRO A 205 13.18 3.49 2.03
C PRO A 205 12.61 4.57 1.09
N GLY A 206 13.35 5.67 0.92
CA GLY A 206 12.97 6.76 0.02
C GLY A 206 11.90 7.72 0.55
N ILE A 207 11.45 7.53 1.79
CA ILE A 207 10.55 8.45 2.49
C ILE A 207 11.32 9.17 3.59
N GLU A 208 11.01 10.45 3.75
CA GLU A 208 11.53 11.27 4.83
C GLU A 208 10.35 11.91 5.56
N ALA A 209 10.46 12.06 6.88
CA ALA A 209 9.44 12.73 7.68
C ALA A 209 10.09 13.73 8.64
N TRP A 210 9.37 14.80 8.93
CA TRP A 210 9.80 15.84 9.86
C TRP A 210 8.65 16.34 10.72
N LEU A 211 8.99 16.85 11.90
CA LEU A 211 8.09 17.62 12.75
C LEU A 211 8.37 19.11 12.62
N MET A 212 7.30 19.89 12.67
CA MET A 212 7.32 21.34 12.56
C MET A 212 6.34 21.94 13.57
N SER A 213 6.58 23.16 14.05
CA SER A 213 5.51 23.91 14.71
C SER A 213 4.40 24.25 13.70
N LYS A 214 3.17 24.45 14.18
CA LYS A 214 2.04 24.86 13.33
C LYS A 214 2.31 26.16 12.56
N GLU A 215 3.03 27.09 13.18
CA GLU A 215 3.45 28.36 12.56
C GLU A 215 4.43 28.12 11.40
N ASN A 216 5.48 27.33 11.64
CA ASN A 216 6.46 27.01 10.60
C ASN A 216 5.82 26.24 9.44
N ALA A 217 4.91 25.32 9.73
CA ALA A 217 4.16 24.61 8.71
C ALA A 217 3.29 25.55 7.87
N ALA A 218 2.64 26.55 8.49
CA ALA A 218 1.85 27.55 7.79
C ALA A 218 2.72 28.45 6.89
N VAL A 219 3.90 28.86 7.38
CA VAL A 219 4.89 29.61 6.58
C VAL A 219 5.33 28.78 5.37
N LEU A 220 5.72 27.52 5.58
CA LEU A 220 6.13 26.63 4.49
C LEU A 220 5.01 26.46 3.45
N LEU A 221 3.77 26.24 3.89
CA LEU A 221 2.63 26.11 2.98
C LEU A 221 2.36 27.41 2.19
N SER A 222 2.52 28.57 2.82
CA SER A 222 2.39 29.87 2.15
C SER A 222 3.46 30.04 1.06
N GLU A 223 4.72 29.75 1.38
CA GLU A 223 5.84 29.78 0.42
C GLU A 223 5.63 28.80 -0.73
N LEU A 224 5.17 27.58 -0.43
CA LEU A 224 4.87 26.58 -1.45
C LEU A 224 3.76 27.07 -2.40
N ARG A 225 2.67 27.64 -1.87
CA ARG A 225 1.54 28.15 -2.67
C ARG A 225 1.90 29.27 -3.63
N GLN A 226 2.96 30.03 -3.35
CA GLN A 226 3.44 31.09 -4.24
C GLN A 226 4.18 30.54 -5.47
N ARG A 227 4.57 29.27 -5.46
CA ARG A 227 5.30 28.66 -6.56
C ARG A 227 4.37 28.23 -7.69
N SER A 228 4.80 28.45 -8.93
CA SER A 228 4.05 28.02 -10.12
C SER A 228 3.98 26.50 -10.30
N ASP A 229 4.85 25.74 -9.63
CA ASP A 229 4.90 24.28 -9.66
C ASP A 229 4.19 23.59 -8.50
N PHE A 230 3.52 24.35 -7.62
CA PHE A 230 2.74 23.85 -6.49
C PHE A 230 1.32 23.51 -6.87
N GLN A 231 0.88 22.32 -6.46
CA GLN A 231 -0.46 21.80 -6.74
C GLN A 231 -0.99 21.05 -5.52
N GLU A 232 -2.12 21.52 -4.99
CA GLU A 232 -2.83 20.90 -3.86
C GLU A 232 -3.87 19.93 -4.41
N HIS A 233 -3.75 18.64 -4.08
CA HIS A 233 -4.66 17.60 -4.55
C HIS A 233 -5.82 17.41 -3.59
N HIS A 234 -5.54 17.49 -2.29
CA HIS A 234 -6.53 17.25 -1.26
C HIS A 234 -6.20 18.02 0.01
N ALA A 235 -7.22 18.59 0.63
CA ALA A 235 -7.16 19.17 1.96
C ALA A 235 -8.49 18.86 2.67
N ALA A 236 -8.45 18.02 3.71
CA ALA A 236 -9.64 17.71 4.49
C ALA A 236 -9.38 17.74 5.98
N ASP A 237 -10.44 18.08 6.69
CA ASP A 237 -10.51 17.97 8.15
C ASP A 237 -11.29 16.71 8.48
N LEU A 238 -10.56 15.66 8.80
CA LEU A 238 -11.11 14.38 9.17
C LEU A 238 -11.64 14.44 10.60
N LEU A 239 -12.90 14.05 10.77
CA LEU A 239 -13.47 13.75 12.07
C LEU A 239 -12.98 12.37 12.49
N ILE A 240 -12.16 12.34 13.53
CA ILE A 240 -11.50 11.12 13.97
C ILE A 240 -12.10 10.64 15.29
N HIS A 241 -12.35 9.34 15.35
CA HIS A 241 -12.56 8.59 16.58
C HIS A 241 -11.28 7.81 16.89
N ASN A 242 -10.85 7.79 18.15
CA ASN A 242 -9.61 7.11 18.54
C ASN A 242 -9.58 5.66 18.03
N GLY A 243 -8.50 5.32 17.34
CA GLY A 243 -8.20 4.04 16.71
C GLY A 243 -9.05 3.65 15.50
N GLN A 244 -10.06 4.44 15.12
CA GLN A 244 -10.83 4.19 13.90
C GLN A 244 -10.07 4.68 12.67
N SER A 245 -10.02 3.84 11.64
CA SER A 245 -9.46 4.21 10.35
C SER A 245 -10.42 5.11 9.56
N SER A 246 -9.88 6.15 8.95
CA SER A 246 -10.57 6.98 7.97
C SER A 246 -9.85 6.92 6.63
N THR A 247 -10.59 6.63 5.57
CA THR A 247 -10.04 6.51 4.21
C THR A 247 -10.43 7.72 3.37
N ILE A 248 -9.43 8.28 2.69
CA ILE A 248 -9.59 9.30 1.64
C ILE A 248 -9.07 8.69 0.36
N SER A 249 -9.85 8.76 -0.71
CA SER A 249 -9.41 8.32 -2.03
C SER A 249 -9.83 9.30 -3.12
N MET A 250 -8.96 9.44 -4.12
CA MET A 250 -9.25 10.11 -5.37
C MET A 250 -8.78 9.18 -6.47
N LEU A 251 -9.71 8.39 -6.98
CA LEU A 251 -9.46 7.39 -8.01
C LEU A 251 -10.16 7.81 -9.29
N GLN A 252 -9.42 7.76 -10.40
CA GLN A 252 -9.86 8.07 -11.73
C GLN A 252 -9.83 6.80 -12.57
N PRO A 253 -10.97 6.38 -13.13
CA PRO A 253 -11.01 5.22 -14.01
C PRO A 253 -10.36 5.51 -15.38
N ARG A 254 -9.55 4.55 -15.86
CA ARG A 254 -8.95 4.54 -17.20
C ARG A 254 -9.29 3.24 -17.91
N SER A 255 -10.12 3.34 -18.94
CA SER A 255 -10.49 2.21 -19.78
C SER A 255 -9.49 1.98 -20.90
N PHE A 256 -9.26 0.73 -21.27
CA PHE A 256 -8.37 0.33 -22.37
C PHE A 256 -8.86 -0.97 -23.03
N VAL A 257 -8.40 -1.22 -24.26
CA VAL A 257 -8.69 -2.48 -24.97
C VAL A 257 -7.68 -3.52 -24.51
N ARG A 258 -8.09 -4.45 -23.65
CA ARG A 258 -7.21 -5.48 -23.09
C ARG A 258 -6.88 -6.57 -24.09
N GLY A 259 -7.84 -6.93 -24.93
CA GLY A 259 -7.74 -8.12 -25.75
C GLY A 259 -8.79 -8.19 -26.82
N VAL A 260 -8.73 -9.27 -27.60
CA VAL A 260 -9.70 -9.58 -28.63
C VAL A 260 -10.16 -11.02 -28.45
N ARG A 261 -11.46 -11.24 -28.57
CA ARG A 261 -12.07 -12.56 -28.56
C ARG A 261 -12.62 -12.87 -29.95
N ALA A 262 -12.26 -14.01 -30.53
CA ALA A 262 -12.85 -14.44 -31.80
C ALA A 262 -14.33 -14.82 -31.59
N THR A 263 -15.19 -14.40 -32.52
CA THR A 263 -16.64 -14.69 -32.51
C THR A 263 -17.08 -15.22 -33.87
N GLN A 264 -18.19 -15.96 -33.92
CA GLN A 264 -18.70 -16.52 -35.19
C GLN A 264 -19.54 -15.52 -36.00
N THR A 265 -19.79 -14.33 -35.45
CA THR A 265 -20.61 -13.28 -36.05
C THR A 265 -19.71 -12.23 -36.68
N SER A 266 -20.01 -11.78 -37.90
CA SER A 266 -19.27 -10.70 -38.57
C SER A 266 -19.17 -9.46 -37.66
N PRO A 267 -17.98 -8.87 -37.42
CA PRO A 267 -16.72 -8.99 -38.18
C PRO A 267 -15.80 -10.19 -37.84
N GLY A 268 -16.22 -11.12 -36.98
CA GLY A 268 -15.47 -12.33 -36.61
C GLY A 268 -14.67 -12.20 -35.30
N TYR A 269 -14.76 -11.04 -34.64
CA TYR A 269 -14.09 -10.76 -33.38
C TYR A 269 -14.86 -9.73 -32.55
N GLU A 270 -14.59 -9.71 -31.26
CA GLU A 270 -15.12 -8.79 -30.26
C GLU A 270 -13.97 -8.23 -29.42
N LEU A 271 -13.94 -6.91 -29.24
CA LEU A 271 -12.93 -6.24 -28.42
C LEU A 271 -13.28 -6.41 -26.94
N GLN A 272 -12.33 -6.90 -26.15
CA GLN A 272 -12.45 -6.96 -24.71
C GLN A 272 -11.88 -5.68 -24.10
N THR A 273 -12.75 -4.86 -23.51
CA THR A 273 -12.34 -3.67 -22.75
C THR A 273 -12.19 -4.01 -21.28
N ASP A 274 -11.23 -3.35 -20.63
CA ASP A 274 -10.96 -3.45 -19.19
C ASP A 274 -10.70 -2.04 -18.65
N GLN A 275 -10.68 -1.88 -17.33
CA GLN A 275 -10.51 -0.58 -16.67
C GLN A 275 -9.58 -0.69 -15.47
N ILE A 276 -8.68 0.27 -15.32
CA ILE A 276 -7.81 0.42 -14.15
C ILE A 276 -8.11 1.75 -13.47
N GLU A 277 -8.13 1.75 -12.15
CA GLU A 277 -8.25 2.96 -11.34
C GLU A 277 -6.86 3.55 -11.09
N GLU A 278 -6.64 4.77 -11.55
CA GLU A 278 -5.45 5.57 -11.24
C GLU A 278 -5.74 6.54 -10.11
N GLY A 279 -4.75 6.87 -9.29
CA GLY A 279 -4.87 7.93 -8.30
C GLY A 279 -4.24 7.55 -6.98
N PHE A 280 -4.80 8.09 -5.90
CA PHE A 280 -4.31 7.80 -4.56
C PHE A 280 -5.43 7.37 -3.62
N SER A 281 -5.07 6.51 -2.67
CA SER A 281 -5.89 6.12 -1.54
C SER A 281 -5.04 6.21 -0.28
N MET A 282 -5.58 6.81 0.76
CA MET A 282 -4.89 7.06 2.01
C MET A 282 -5.81 6.69 3.17
N GLU A 283 -5.30 5.86 4.06
CA GLU A 283 -5.96 5.45 5.29
C GLU A 283 -5.19 6.02 6.48
N VAL A 284 -5.89 6.71 7.36
CA VAL A 284 -5.34 7.29 8.59
C VAL A 284 -6.06 6.67 9.77
N SER A 285 -5.32 6.01 10.66
CA SER A 285 -5.81 5.48 11.93
C SER A 285 -5.06 6.15 13.07
N PRO A 286 -5.64 7.20 13.70
CA PRO A 286 -5.01 7.91 14.80
C PRO A 286 -5.49 7.38 16.16
N LEU A 287 -4.59 7.31 17.13
CA LEU A 287 -4.83 6.99 18.52
C LEU A 287 -4.15 8.05 19.37
N LEU A 288 -4.95 8.91 20.01
CA LEU A 288 -4.46 9.95 20.89
C LEU A 288 -4.30 9.43 22.31
N THR A 289 -3.33 9.98 23.04
CA THR A 289 -3.27 9.82 24.50
C THR A 289 -4.49 10.48 25.17
N PRO A 290 -4.89 10.04 26.38
CA PRO A 290 -6.07 10.60 27.06
C PRO A 290 -5.99 12.11 27.33
N ASP A 291 -4.77 12.66 27.41
CA ASP A 291 -4.48 14.08 27.61
C ASP A 291 -4.36 14.89 26.30
N ASP A 292 -4.57 14.25 25.14
CA ASP A 292 -4.45 14.85 23.81
C ASP A 292 -3.10 15.49 23.49
N ARG A 293 -2.05 15.16 24.24
CA ARG A 293 -0.70 15.73 24.00
C ARG A 293 0.07 14.99 22.92
N MET A 294 -0.14 13.69 22.80
CA MET A 294 0.56 12.85 21.85
C MET A 294 -0.42 12.17 20.91
N ILE A 295 -0.04 12.12 19.65
CA ILE A 295 -0.76 11.42 18.60
C ILE A 295 0.11 10.25 18.19
N ASP A 296 -0.48 9.07 18.21
CA ASP A 296 0.04 7.91 17.51
C ASP A 296 -0.82 7.69 16.28
N SER A 297 -0.24 7.54 15.09
CA SER A 297 -1.05 7.30 13.89
C SER A 297 -0.37 6.32 12.98
N VAL A 298 -1.17 5.37 12.50
CA VAL A 298 -0.83 4.55 11.35
C VAL A 298 -1.30 5.27 10.10
N LEU A 299 -0.38 5.48 9.17
CA LEU A 299 -0.63 6.08 7.87
C LEU A 299 -0.35 5.03 6.81
N LYS A 300 -1.39 4.70 6.04
CA LYS A 300 -1.24 3.92 4.81
C LYS A 300 -1.56 4.82 3.65
N CYS A 301 -0.72 4.80 2.62
CA CYS A 301 -1.00 5.52 1.39
C CYS A 301 -0.57 4.65 0.21
N SER A 302 -1.41 4.60 -0.81
CA SER A 302 -1.13 3.93 -2.07
C SER A 302 -1.41 4.88 -3.20
N VAL A 303 -0.42 5.07 -4.07
CA VAL A 303 -0.55 5.83 -5.31
C VAL A 303 -0.29 4.88 -6.45
N ASP A 304 -1.27 4.71 -7.34
CA ASP A 304 -1.16 3.88 -8.53
C ASP A 304 -1.41 4.75 -9.77
N GLN A 305 -0.54 4.66 -10.77
CA GLN A 305 -0.65 5.43 -12.01
C GLN A 305 -0.21 4.61 -13.21
N ILE A 306 -0.88 4.78 -14.35
CA ILE A 306 -0.46 4.22 -15.63
C ILE A 306 0.57 5.16 -16.22
N GLU A 307 1.78 4.66 -16.40
CA GLU A 307 2.89 5.41 -17.00
C GLU A 307 2.70 5.55 -18.51
N LYS A 308 2.24 4.47 -19.16
CA LYS A 308 1.86 4.45 -20.57
C LYS A 308 1.03 3.21 -20.88
N PHE A 309 0.28 3.26 -21.97
CA PHE A 309 -0.26 2.07 -22.64
C PHE A 309 0.70 1.65 -23.74
N VAL A 310 1.19 0.41 -23.68
CA VAL A 310 1.98 -0.20 -24.74
C VAL A 310 1.01 -0.88 -25.70
N THR A 311 0.90 -0.35 -26.91
CA THR A 311 0.07 -0.93 -27.96
C THR A 311 0.76 -2.16 -28.56
N VAL A 312 -0.01 -3.23 -28.76
CA VAL A 312 0.42 -4.47 -29.42
C VAL A 312 -0.60 -4.82 -30.48
N ASP A 313 -0.13 -5.04 -31.70
CA ASP A 313 -0.97 -5.40 -32.82
C ASP A 313 -1.22 -6.91 -32.79
N VAL A 314 -2.48 -7.32 -32.77
CA VAL A 314 -2.90 -8.73 -32.76
C VAL A 314 -3.61 -9.06 -34.05
N ASP A 315 -3.09 -10.05 -34.77
CA ASP A 315 -3.75 -10.62 -35.94
C ASP A 315 -5.08 -11.28 -35.53
N VAL A 316 -6.19 -10.86 -36.14
CA VAL A 316 -7.51 -11.43 -35.90
C VAL A 316 -8.04 -12.18 -37.12
N PRO A 317 -8.72 -13.33 -36.93
CA PRO A 317 -9.31 -14.08 -38.02
C PRO A 317 -10.56 -13.34 -38.56
N THR A 318 -10.49 -12.91 -39.81
CA THR A 318 -11.60 -12.31 -40.56
C THR A 318 -12.13 -13.29 -41.61
N ALA A 319 -13.40 -13.15 -42.00
CA ALA A 319 -14.07 -14.05 -42.94
C ALA A 319 -13.54 -14.01 -44.41
N GLY A 320 -12.37 -13.39 -44.65
CA GLY A 320 -11.75 -13.24 -45.97
C GLY A 320 -10.24 -13.49 -45.94
N THR A 321 -9.59 -13.45 -47.11
CA THR A 321 -8.16 -13.78 -47.28
C THR A 321 -7.18 -12.74 -46.72
N GLN A 322 -7.66 -11.60 -46.21
CA GLN A 322 -6.82 -10.56 -45.62
C GLN A 322 -6.85 -10.62 -44.11
N ARG A 323 -5.67 -10.78 -43.50
CA ARG A 323 -5.49 -10.65 -42.05
C ARG A 323 -5.73 -9.20 -41.64
N GLN A 324 -6.58 -9.01 -40.63
CA GLN A 324 -6.76 -7.72 -39.99
C GLN A 324 -5.94 -7.73 -38.70
N ALA A 325 -5.20 -6.66 -38.43
CA ALA A 325 -4.55 -6.43 -37.15
C ALA A 325 -5.44 -5.53 -36.29
N VAL A 326 -5.52 -5.83 -35.00
CA VAL A 326 -6.25 -5.05 -34.01
C VAL A 326 -5.30 -4.67 -32.88
N ASP A 327 -5.29 -3.39 -32.55
CA ASP A 327 -4.50 -2.84 -31.46
C ASP A 327 -5.10 -3.21 -30.11
N ILE A 328 -4.33 -3.93 -29.29
CA ILE A 328 -4.61 -4.09 -27.86
C ILE A 328 -3.63 -3.23 -27.06
N GLN A 329 -4.01 -2.86 -25.86
CA GLN A 329 -3.26 -1.97 -24.99
C GLN A 329 -2.86 -2.72 -23.72
N ILE A 330 -1.56 -2.70 -23.41
CA ILE A 330 -1.00 -3.26 -22.18
C ILE A 330 -0.60 -2.10 -21.27
N PRO A 331 -1.24 -1.91 -20.11
CA PRO A 331 -0.91 -0.83 -19.19
C PRO A 331 0.43 -1.10 -18.50
N GLN A 332 1.34 -0.13 -18.58
CA GLN A 332 2.54 -0.08 -17.75
C GLN A 332 2.23 0.73 -16.49
N MET A 333 2.26 0.08 -15.32
CA MET A 333 1.92 0.70 -14.04
C MET A 333 3.15 1.16 -13.27
N VAL A 334 3.01 2.26 -12.54
CA VAL A 334 3.90 2.69 -11.46
C VAL A 334 3.07 2.78 -10.20
N SER A 335 3.58 2.17 -9.12
CA SER A 335 2.94 2.22 -7.81
C SER A 335 3.91 2.72 -6.75
N TRP A 336 3.37 3.42 -5.76
CA TRP A 336 4.09 3.83 -4.57
C TRP A 336 3.23 3.53 -3.35
N ARG A 337 3.87 3.04 -2.28
CA ARG A 337 3.18 2.58 -1.07
C ARG A 337 3.90 3.11 0.17
N LEU A 338 3.12 3.56 1.14
CA LEU A 338 3.52 3.91 2.49
C LEU A 338 2.68 3.10 3.45
N HIS A 339 3.31 2.48 4.45
CA HIS A 339 2.64 1.93 5.61
C HIS A 339 3.54 2.13 6.81
N GLU A 340 3.34 3.26 7.50
CA GLU A 340 4.20 3.67 8.59
C GLU A 340 3.39 4.08 9.81
N ARG A 341 4.03 3.96 10.96
CA ARG A 341 3.50 4.43 12.22
C ARG A 341 4.33 5.62 12.69
N PHE A 342 3.64 6.70 12.99
CA PHE A 342 4.26 7.93 13.48
C PHE A 342 3.72 8.26 14.85
N ARG A 343 4.59 8.78 15.72
CA ARG A 343 4.21 9.30 17.02
C ARG A 343 4.77 10.70 17.19
N TRP A 344 3.91 11.68 17.47
CA TRP A 344 4.34 13.07 17.58
C TRP A 344 3.44 13.90 18.52
N PRO A 345 3.94 15.05 19.00
CA PRO A 345 3.15 15.99 19.80
C PRO A 345 2.00 16.63 19.02
N SER A 346 0.83 16.82 19.65
CA SER A 346 -0.37 17.34 18.99
C SER A 346 -0.35 18.84 18.67
N ASP A 347 0.61 19.57 19.24
CA ASP A 347 0.91 20.97 18.94
C ASP A 347 1.83 21.13 17.71
N GLN A 348 2.34 20.02 17.17
CA GLN A 348 3.19 19.99 15.99
C GLN A 348 2.46 19.43 14.75
N VAL A 349 3.06 19.68 13.59
CA VAL A 349 2.64 19.16 12.30
C VAL A 349 3.65 18.13 11.85
N LEU A 350 3.15 16.96 11.46
CA LEU A 350 3.94 15.92 10.81
C LEU A 350 3.94 16.20 9.30
N LEU A 351 5.12 16.45 8.75
CA LEU A 351 5.37 16.56 7.32
C LEU A 351 6.02 15.28 6.82
N ILE A 352 5.41 14.63 5.83
CA ILE A 352 5.96 13.44 5.18
C ILE A 352 6.25 13.78 3.73
N SER A 353 7.49 13.54 3.31
CA SER A 353 7.92 13.55 1.92
C SER A 353 7.83 12.13 1.37
N CYS A 354 6.92 11.93 0.43
CA CYS A 354 6.76 10.69 -0.33
C CYS A 354 7.86 10.50 -1.40
N GLY A 355 8.72 11.50 -1.59
CA GLY A 355 9.70 11.55 -2.67
C GLY A 355 9.05 11.87 -4.01
N VAL A 356 9.82 11.70 -5.08
CA VAL A 356 9.36 11.95 -6.45
C VAL A 356 8.42 10.83 -6.88
N VAL A 357 7.13 11.08 -6.74
CA VAL A 357 6.05 10.16 -7.10
C VAL A 357 5.43 10.53 -8.45
N ALA A 358 4.75 9.55 -9.03
CA ALA A 358 3.93 9.77 -10.20
C ALA A 358 2.75 10.67 -9.80
N ARG A 359 2.51 11.75 -10.57
CA ARG A 359 1.47 12.72 -10.25
C ARG A 359 0.16 12.37 -11.00
N PRO A 360 -0.95 12.13 -10.28
CA PRO A 360 -2.24 11.93 -10.93
C PRO A 360 -2.63 13.21 -11.69
N GLN A 361 -3.04 13.04 -12.95
CA GLN A 361 -3.46 14.15 -13.79
C GLN A 361 -4.85 14.61 -13.36
N SER A 362 -4.98 15.84 -12.90
CA SER A 362 -6.28 16.49 -12.78
C SER A 362 -6.88 16.58 -14.19
N GLY A 363 -8.05 15.98 -14.41
CA GLY A 363 -8.65 15.70 -15.73
C GLY A 363 -8.92 16.90 -16.63
N ILE A 364 -7.88 17.58 -17.11
CA ILE A 364 -7.95 18.46 -18.26
C ILE A 364 -7.74 17.58 -19.48
N SER A 365 -8.86 17.17 -20.08
CA SER A 365 -8.92 16.67 -21.44
C SER A 365 -8.02 17.55 -22.30
N SER A 366 -7.05 16.94 -22.97
CA SER A 366 -6.09 17.58 -23.86
C SER A 366 -6.80 18.52 -24.84
N ALA A 367 -6.87 19.80 -24.49
CA ALA A 367 -7.32 20.85 -25.37
C ALA A 367 -6.21 21.11 -26.39
N ALA A 368 -6.52 20.80 -27.66
CA ALA A 368 -5.76 21.14 -28.86
C ALA A 368 -4.28 20.70 -28.86
N GLN A 369 -4.04 19.45 -29.27
CA GLN A 369 -2.73 19.04 -29.77
C GLN A 369 -2.42 19.84 -31.06
N ILE A 370 -1.56 20.85 -30.94
CA ILE A 370 -0.96 21.52 -32.10
C ILE A 370 0.06 20.54 -32.70
N PRO A 371 -0.09 20.08 -33.96
CA PRO A 371 0.64 18.92 -34.49
C PRO A 371 2.15 19.07 -34.66
N SER A 372 2.74 20.24 -34.39
CA SER A 372 4.12 20.57 -34.77
C SER A 372 5.12 20.77 -33.62
N LEU A 373 4.68 20.70 -32.35
CA LEU A 373 5.56 20.94 -31.18
C LEU A 373 5.64 19.76 -30.18
N SER A 374 4.86 18.70 -30.39
CA SER A 374 4.77 17.54 -29.50
C SER A 374 6.00 16.62 -29.51
N SER A 375 6.94 16.80 -30.45
CA SER A 375 8.14 15.98 -30.60
C SER A 375 9.34 16.38 -29.73
N PHE A 376 9.28 17.52 -29.03
CA PHE A 376 10.37 18.04 -28.19
C PHE A 376 10.07 18.06 -26.69
N ILE A 377 8.90 17.57 -26.26
CA ILE A 377 8.50 17.54 -24.84
C ILE A 377 8.63 16.10 -24.35
N PRO A 378 9.39 15.83 -23.27
CA PRO A 378 9.48 14.48 -22.71
C PRO A 378 8.09 13.95 -22.38
N THR A 379 7.72 12.84 -23.02
CA THR A 379 6.39 12.22 -23.04
C THR A 379 6.10 11.32 -21.82
N GLY A 380 6.83 11.53 -20.72
CA GLY A 380 6.61 10.79 -19.47
C GLY A 380 5.49 11.38 -18.62
N PRO A 381 4.83 10.58 -17.76
CA PRO A 381 3.90 11.10 -16.77
C PRO A 381 4.58 12.18 -15.92
N PRO A 382 3.86 13.26 -15.55
CA PRO A 382 4.44 14.29 -14.72
C PRO A 382 4.89 13.68 -13.39
N ARG A 383 6.18 13.77 -13.08
CA ARG A 383 6.73 13.38 -11.78
C ARG A 383 6.83 14.63 -10.91
N ALA A 384 6.51 14.48 -9.62
CA ALA A 384 6.59 15.56 -8.66
C ALA A 384 6.88 15.01 -7.28
N ASP A 385 7.50 15.82 -6.44
CA ASP A 385 7.72 15.51 -5.03
C ASP A 385 6.39 15.61 -4.29
N GLY A 386 5.94 14.48 -3.72
CA GLY A 386 4.68 14.39 -2.98
C GLY A 386 4.89 14.72 -1.51
N LEU A 387 4.12 15.66 -0.99
CA LEU A 387 4.20 16.08 0.42
C LEU A 387 2.85 15.91 1.09
N MET A 388 2.88 15.39 2.31
CA MET A 388 1.71 15.19 3.14
C MET A 388 1.89 15.90 4.48
N PHE A 389 0.97 16.81 4.80
CA PHE A 389 0.91 17.51 6.07
C PHE A 389 -0.21 16.89 6.91
N VAL A 390 0.12 16.46 8.11
CA VAL A 390 -0.83 15.90 9.07
C VAL A 390 -0.77 16.73 10.35
N GLU A 391 -1.88 17.38 10.70
CA GLU A 391 -1.97 18.26 11.87
C GLU A 391 -3.19 17.94 12.71
N PHE A 392 -3.07 18.10 14.02
CA PHE A 392 -4.22 18.05 14.93
C PHE A 392 -4.82 19.43 15.12
N LYS A 393 -6.10 19.55 14.79
CA LYS A 393 -6.86 20.81 14.85
C LYS A 393 -7.63 20.97 16.16
N GLY A 394 -7.50 20.03 17.08
CA GLY A 394 -8.21 20.04 18.34
C GLY A 394 -9.57 19.37 18.24
N ALA A 395 -10.39 19.64 19.25
CA ALA A 395 -11.68 19.00 19.40
C ALA A 395 -12.73 19.59 18.44
N ALA A 396 -13.58 18.71 17.89
CA ALA A 396 -14.58 19.08 16.90
C ALA A 396 -15.76 19.75 17.59
N LYS A 397 -15.68 21.06 17.82
CA LYS A 397 -16.86 21.84 18.21
C LYS A 397 -17.97 21.62 17.17
N THR A 398 -19.04 20.92 17.57
CA THR A 398 -20.22 20.70 16.74
C THR A 398 -20.98 22.03 16.67
N GLY A 399 -20.76 22.80 15.61
CA GLY A 399 -21.64 23.93 15.29
C GLY A 399 -23.02 23.37 14.97
N ALA A 400 -24.06 23.87 15.64
CA ALA A 400 -25.43 23.45 15.38
C ALA A 400 -25.79 23.64 13.89
N GLY A 401 -26.16 22.56 13.21
CA GLY A 401 -26.96 22.62 11.98
C GLY A 401 -26.26 22.46 10.62
N ALA A 402 -24.95 22.15 10.54
CA ALA A 402 -24.33 21.84 9.24
C ALA A 402 -24.23 20.31 9.03
N PRO A 403 -24.75 19.76 7.92
CA PRO A 403 -24.56 18.34 7.61
C PRO A 403 -23.07 18.08 7.40
N VAL A 404 -22.54 17.17 8.22
CA VAL A 404 -21.16 16.71 8.20
C VAL A 404 -20.94 15.88 6.93
N PRO A 405 -19.95 16.20 6.08
CA PRO A 405 -19.51 15.28 5.04
C PRO A 405 -18.79 14.12 5.73
N THR A 406 -19.48 13.00 5.94
CA THR A 406 -18.85 11.74 6.34
C THR A 406 -18.05 11.23 5.15
N ALA A 407 -16.77 10.92 5.38
CA ALA A 407 -15.97 10.20 4.39
C ALA A 407 -16.72 8.93 3.96
N GLN A 408 -16.87 8.73 2.65
CA GLN A 408 -17.57 7.56 2.11
C GLN A 408 -16.76 6.30 2.46
N PRO A 409 -17.38 5.29 3.10
CA PRO A 409 -16.71 4.05 3.43
C PRO A 409 -16.74 3.12 2.21
N ASN A 410 -16.02 3.47 1.14
CA ASN A 410 -15.61 2.46 0.16
C ASN A 410 -14.23 1.94 0.59
N ALA A 411 -14.21 1.25 1.73
CA ALA A 411 -13.08 0.43 2.10
C ALA A 411 -12.98 -0.70 1.08
N VAL A 412 -11.98 -0.63 0.20
CA VAL A 412 -11.55 -1.80 -0.58
C VAL A 412 -11.10 -2.84 0.45
N ASP A 413 -11.92 -3.87 0.66
CA ASP A 413 -11.68 -5.01 1.55
C ASP A 413 -10.44 -5.77 1.04
N SER A 414 -9.26 -5.26 1.37
CA SER A 414 -7.98 -5.88 1.10
C SER A 414 -7.67 -6.84 2.25
N ARG A 415 -8.52 -7.87 2.37
CA ARG A 415 -8.20 -9.08 3.13
C ARG A 415 -7.08 -9.82 2.41
N GLY A 416 -5.85 -9.43 2.73
CA GLY A 416 -4.70 -10.28 2.53
C GLY A 416 -4.94 -11.60 3.26
N ARG A 417 -4.83 -12.70 2.52
CA ARG A 417 -4.67 -14.03 3.10
C ARG A 417 -3.35 -14.03 3.89
N TYR A 418 -3.44 -14.37 5.17
CA TYR A 418 -2.34 -14.98 5.90
C TYR A 418 -2.53 -16.50 5.83
#